data_AF-A0A660PR39-F1
#
_entry.id   AF-A0A660PR39-F1
#
_cell.length_a   1.000
_cell.length_b   1.000
_cell.length_c   1.000
_cell.angle_alpha   90.00
_cell.angle_beta   90.00
_cell.angle_gamma   90.00
#
_symmetry.space_group_name_H-M   'P 1'
#
loop_
_entity.id
_entity.type
_entity.pdbx_description
1 polymer ?
#
loop_
_entity_poly.entity_id
_entity_poly.type
_entity_poly.pdbx_seq_one_letter_code
_entity_poly.pdbx_strand_id
1 'polypeptide(L)'
;MGTKIKLTKQQMKEDKFTTFMLQTRDWIQENWQIIAIAVAAVIVIAVGAAYYSSLRSGQADEAADRFAEAIGKYRQQNYQVAILDFNSIAEDYSGPVAASAVFYAANSYFESKNYDEAIINYQKYIDRYHIDEITTSSAIAGIAACYEVKQEFQKAAEKYLEAVGLYPGQAGEPDYLLGAVRNYVNAGMAAEAQQTLDKLDKDYAGTNQQRVATQLAMKLKIE
;
A
#
# COMPACT_ATOMS: atom_id res chain seq x y z
N MET A 1 -29.03 2.86 -75.44
CA MET A 1 -28.06 1.91 -74.88
C MET A 1 -27.23 2.65 -73.84
N GLY A 2 -27.43 2.37 -72.55
CA GLY A 2 -26.68 3.04 -71.47
C GLY A 2 -25.36 2.33 -71.21
N THR A 3 -24.25 3.05 -71.40
CA THR A 3 -22.89 2.53 -71.20
C THR A 3 -22.64 2.35 -69.69
N LYS A 4 -22.57 1.10 -69.21
CA LYS A 4 -22.22 0.81 -67.81
C LYS A 4 -20.71 1.02 -67.61
N ILE A 5 -20.34 2.12 -66.95
CA ILE A 5 -18.95 2.43 -66.59
C ILE A 5 -18.55 1.51 -65.41
N LYS A 6 -17.57 0.63 -65.60
CA LYS A 6 -16.99 -0.20 -64.54
C LYS A 6 -15.88 0.60 -63.83
N LEU A 7 -16.18 1.16 -62.66
CA LEU A 7 -15.19 1.83 -61.82
C LEU A 7 -14.26 0.80 -61.14
N THR A 8 -12.96 1.02 -61.21
CA THR A 8 -11.95 0.12 -60.63
C THR A 8 -11.90 0.32 -59.11
N LYS A 9 -11.69 -0.73 -58.30
CA LYS A 9 -11.64 -0.65 -56.82
C LYS A 9 -10.70 0.43 -56.28
N GLN A 10 -9.64 0.77 -57.03
CA GLN A 10 -8.67 1.80 -56.69
C GLN A 10 -9.24 3.22 -56.87
N GLN A 11 -9.94 3.47 -57.99
CA GLN A 11 -10.61 4.75 -58.26
C GLN A 11 -11.72 5.03 -57.24
N MET A 12 -12.43 4.00 -56.79
CA MET A 12 -13.41 4.13 -55.70
C MET A 12 -12.77 4.43 -54.34
N LYS A 13 -11.51 4.05 -54.11
CA LYS A 13 -10.77 4.38 -52.88
C LYS A 13 -10.22 5.80 -52.94
N GLU A 14 -9.66 6.19 -54.10
CA GLU A 14 -9.14 7.53 -54.35
C GLU A 14 -10.26 8.57 -54.26
N ASP A 15 -11.42 8.33 -54.89
CA ASP A 15 -12.56 9.24 -54.90
C ASP A 15 -13.20 9.41 -53.50
N LYS A 16 -13.24 8.34 -52.70
CA LYS A 16 -13.68 8.41 -51.30
C LYS A 16 -12.70 9.17 -50.42
N PHE A 17 -11.40 8.98 -50.63
CA PHE A 17 -10.36 9.69 -49.91
C PHE A 17 -10.32 11.17 -50.28
N THR A 18 -10.41 11.51 -51.57
CA THR A 18 -10.44 12.90 -52.03
C THR A 18 -11.72 13.60 -51.56
N THR A 19 -12.87 12.95 -51.64
CA THR A 19 -14.13 13.49 -51.12
C THR A 19 -14.06 13.71 -49.61
N PHE A 20 -13.51 12.74 -48.86
CA PHE A 20 -13.27 12.91 -47.42
C PHE A 20 -12.32 14.08 -47.15
N MET A 21 -11.23 14.22 -47.91
CA MET A 21 -10.27 15.32 -47.74
C MET A 21 -10.86 16.69 -48.09
N LEU A 22 -11.69 16.78 -49.12
CA LEU A 22 -12.40 18.01 -49.50
C LEU A 22 -13.44 18.39 -48.46
N GLN A 23 -14.27 17.44 -48.03
CA GLN A 23 -15.26 17.66 -46.96
C GLN A 23 -14.59 18.01 -45.63
N THR A 24 -13.48 17.37 -45.31
CA THR A 24 -12.66 17.69 -44.12
C THR A 24 -12.08 19.09 -44.23
N ARG A 25 -11.57 19.49 -45.40
CA ARG A 25 -11.04 20.83 -45.64
C ARG A 25 -12.12 21.91 -45.50
N ASP A 26 -13.27 21.72 -46.15
CA ASP A 26 -14.37 22.68 -46.12
C ASP A 26 -14.91 22.83 -44.69
N TRP A 27 -15.07 21.72 -43.97
CA TRP A 27 -15.47 21.73 -42.57
C TRP A 27 -14.44 22.41 -41.66
N ILE A 28 -13.13 22.13 -41.83
CA ILE A 28 -12.06 22.80 -41.07
C ILE A 28 -12.06 24.30 -41.36
N GLN A 29 -12.21 24.70 -42.62
CA GLN A 29 -12.19 26.10 -43.01
C GLN A 29 -13.40 26.86 -42.45
N GLU A 30 -14.57 26.24 -42.44
CA GLU A 30 -15.80 26.80 -41.86
C GLU A 30 -15.75 26.85 -40.32
N ASN A 31 -15.15 25.84 -39.68
CA ASN A 31 -15.12 25.68 -38.21
C ASN A 31 -13.75 26.01 -37.59
N TRP A 32 -12.89 26.76 -38.28
CA TRP A 32 -11.49 26.97 -37.86
C TRP A 32 -11.37 27.60 -36.46
N GLN A 33 -12.32 28.46 -36.09
CA GLN A 33 -12.38 29.08 -34.76
C GLN A 33 -12.63 28.05 -33.66
N ILE A 34 -13.55 27.10 -33.89
CA ILE A 34 -13.86 26.03 -32.93
C ILE A 34 -12.64 25.11 -32.77
N ILE A 35 -11.96 24.79 -33.86
CA ILE A 35 -10.72 23.99 -33.83
C ILE A 35 -9.62 24.74 -33.09
N ALA A 36 -9.44 26.04 -33.34
CA ALA A 36 -8.45 26.86 -32.64
C ALA A 36 -8.73 26.92 -31.13
N ILE A 37 -9.99 27.08 -30.72
CA ILE A 37 -10.40 27.03 -29.31
C ILE A 37 -10.14 25.65 -28.70
N ALA A 38 -10.47 24.57 -29.42
CA ALA A 38 -10.24 23.21 -28.96
C ALA A 38 -8.73 22.92 -28.77
N VAL A 39 -7.90 23.33 -29.73
CA VAL A 39 -6.43 23.21 -29.63
C VAL A 39 -5.88 24.04 -28.48
N ALA A 40 -6.34 25.28 -28.33
CA ALA A 40 -5.93 26.14 -27.21
C ALA A 40 -6.31 25.52 -25.85
N ALA A 41 -7.53 24.97 -25.73
CA ALA A 41 -7.98 24.28 -24.52
C ALA A 41 -7.10 23.06 -24.20
N VAL A 42 -6.75 22.26 -25.21
CA VAL A 42 -5.83 21.11 -25.05
C VAL A 42 -4.45 21.57 -24.59
N ILE A 43 -3.90 22.65 -25.14
CA ILE A 43 -2.62 23.22 -24.72
C ILE A 43 -2.68 23.68 -23.27
N VAL A 44 -3.73 24.41 -22.87
CA VAL A 44 -3.90 24.87 -21.48
C VAL A 44 -3.99 23.69 -20.52
N ILE A 45 -4.73 22.63 -20.87
CA ILE A 45 -4.80 21.40 -20.07
C ILE A 45 -3.43 20.72 -19.98
N ALA A 46 -2.70 20.61 -21.09
CA ALA A 46 -1.38 19.99 -21.12
C ALA A 46 -0.35 20.78 -20.29
N VAL A 47 -0.34 22.10 -20.39
CA VAL A 47 0.51 22.98 -19.58
C VAL A 47 0.12 22.90 -18.11
N GLY A 48 -1.17 22.92 -17.78
CA GLY A 48 -1.65 22.74 -16.42
C GLY A 48 -1.24 21.39 -15.84
N ALA A 49 -1.36 20.31 -16.61
CA ALA A 49 -0.93 18.97 -16.20
C ALA A 49 0.59 18.89 -16.01
N ALA A 50 1.39 19.50 -16.91
CA ALA A 50 2.84 19.54 -16.79
C ALA A 50 3.29 20.35 -15.56
N TYR A 51 2.66 21.50 -15.31
CA TYR A 51 2.92 22.33 -14.13
C TYR A 51 2.57 21.59 -12.84
N TYR A 52 1.38 20.96 -12.79
CA TYR A 52 0.95 20.13 -11.66
C TYR A 52 1.90 18.94 -11.42
N SER A 53 2.33 18.26 -12.49
CA SER A 53 3.30 17.16 -12.42
C SER A 53 4.65 17.64 -11.88
N SER A 54 5.13 18.80 -12.35
CA SER A 54 6.40 19.39 -11.89
C SER A 54 6.36 19.80 -10.42
N LEU A 55 5.24 20.36 -9.94
CA LEU A 55 5.07 20.68 -8.52
C LEU A 55 5.05 19.41 -7.65
N ARG A 56 4.32 18.38 -8.08
CA ARG A 56 4.22 17.12 -7.36
C ARG A 56 5.54 16.38 -7.28
N SER A 57 6.36 16.44 -8.34
CA SER A 57 7.72 15.86 -8.32
C SER A 57 8.58 16.53 -7.26
N GLY A 58 8.61 17.86 -7.21
CA GLY A 58 9.41 18.58 -6.20
C GLY A 58 8.99 18.27 -4.77
N GLN A 59 7.67 18.21 -4.50
CA GLN A 59 7.17 17.83 -3.17
C GLN A 59 7.49 16.37 -2.81
N ALA A 60 7.48 15.46 -3.78
CA ALA A 60 7.82 14.06 -3.55
C ALA A 60 9.32 13.88 -3.22
N ASP A 61 10.19 14.61 -3.92
CA ASP A 61 11.64 14.59 -3.67
C ASP A 61 11.95 15.16 -2.28
N GLU A 62 11.36 16.30 -1.92
CA GLU A 62 11.53 16.90 -0.60
C GLU A 62 11.00 16.00 0.53
N ALA A 63 9.83 15.38 0.33
CA ALA A 63 9.28 14.41 1.28
C ALA A 63 10.21 13.22 1.48
N ALA A 64 10.82 12.71 0.40
CA ALA A 64 11.74 11.59 0.44
C ALA A 64 13.03 11.94 1.20
N ASP A 65 13.58 13.14 1.00
CA ASP A 65 14.76 13.62 1.73
C ASP A 65 14.48 13.76 3.23
N ARG A 66 13.35 14.39 3.60
CA ARG A 66 12.93 14.51 5.01
C ARG A 66 12.68 13.14 5.63
N PHE A 67 12.08 12.23 4.89
CA PHE A 67 11.85 10.86 5.34
C PHE A 67 13.16 10.11 5.57
N ALA A 68 14.15 10.26 4.69
CA ALA A 68 15.47 9.68 4.86
C ALA A 68 16.17 10.18 6.14
N GLU A 69 16.07 11.48 6.44
CA GLU A 69 16.58 12.05 7.69
C GLU A 69 15.88 11.47 8.92
N ALA A 70 14.55 11.39 8.91
CA ALA A 70 13.75 10.82 9.98
C ALA A 70 14.09 9.34 10.23
N ILE A 71 14.31 8.56 9.16
CA ILE A 71 14.82 7.17 9.25
C ILE A 71 16.21 7.14 9.88
N GLY A 72 17.08 8.09 9.56
CA GLY A 72 18.39 8.22 10.20
C GLY A 72 18.29 8.37 11.72
N LYS A 73 17.34 9.19 12.20
CA LYS A 73 17.07 9.40 13.64
C LYS A 73 16.44 8.16 14.28
N TYR A 74 15.49 7.51 13.59
CA TYR A 74 14.90 6.24 14.02
C TYR A 74 15.97 5.16 14.24
N ARG A 75 16.89 5.00 13.29
CA ARG A 75 18.00 4.02 13.38
C ARG A 75 18.98 4.33 14.50
N GLN A 76 19.13 5.61 14.86
CA GLN A 76 19.90 6.05 16.03
C GLN A 76 19.12 5.89 17.35
N GLN A 77 17.93 5.27 17.32
CA GLN A 77 17.03 5.11 18.47
C GLN A 77 16.55 6.44 19.07
N ASN A 78 16.67 7.53 18.32
CA ASN A 78 16.15 8.83 18.72
C ASN A 78 14.66 8.92 18.38
N TYR A 79 13.88 8.01 18.94
CA TYR A 79 12.48 7.77 18.55
C TYR A 79 11.60 8.99 18.76
N GLN A 80 11.82 9.78 19.82
CA GLN A 80 11.01 10.96 20.09
C GLN A 80 11.14 12.02 18.99
N VAL A 81 12.36 12.23 18.48
CA VAL A 81 12.58 13.18 17.37
C VAL A 81 12.09 12.59 16.06
N ALA A 82 12.34 11.29 15.82
CA ALA A 82 11.84 10.60 14.64
C ALA A 82 10.31 10.65 14.53
N ILE A 83 9.58 10.50 15.65
CA ILE A 83 8.12 10.65 15.72
C ILE A 83 7.69 12.04 15.22
N LEU A 84 8.34 13.10 15.70
CA LEU A 84 8.00 14.47 15.29
C LEU A 84 8.21 14.66 13.78
N ASP A 85 9.33 14.18 13.26
CA ASP A 85 9.64 14.30 11.83
C ASP A 85 8.65 13.48 10.97
N PHE A 86 8.37 12.23 11.34
CA PHE A 86 7.41 11.39 10.62
C PHE A 86 5.99 11.96 10.66
N ASN A 87 5.54 12.47 11.80
CA ASN A 87 4.23 13.11 11.91
C ASN A 87 4.14 14.34 11.02
N SER A 88 5.17 15.19 11.01
CA SER A 88 5.22 16.35 10.12
C SER A 88 5.21 15.94 8.64
N ILE A 89 5.94 14.89 8.25
CA ILE A 89 5.91 14.38 6.87
C ILE A 89 4.50 13.88 6.50
N ALA A 90 3.82 13.20 7.43
CA ALA A 90 2.47 12.69 7.21
C ALA A 90 1.40 13.79 7.15
N GLU A 91 1.68 14.97 7.72
CA GLU A 91 0.81 16.15 7.69
C GLU A 91 1.06 17.02 6.45
N ASP A 92 2.34 17.21 6.09
CA ASP A 92 2.76 18.14 5.04
C ASP A 92 2.66 17.55 3.62
N TYR A 93 2.81 16.21 3.50
CA TYR A 93 2.87 15.54 2.21
C TYR A 93 1.77 14.48 2.05
N SER A 94 1.62 13.97 0.82
CA SER A 94 0.66 12.93 0.47
C SER A 94 1.30 11.83 -0.38
N GLY A 95 0.59 10.71 -0.52
CA GLY A 95 1.07 9.57 -1.29
C GLY A 95 1.96 8.61 -0.48
N PRO A 96 2.79 7.79 -1.16
CA PRO A 96 3.49 6.67 -0.52
C PRO A 96 4.46 7.06 0.61
N VAL A 97 5.10 8.23 0.50
CA VAL A 97 6.04 8.71 1.54
C VAL A 97 5.28 9.08 2.81
N ALA A 98 4.17 9.81 2.70
CA ALA A 98 3.32 10.16 3.85
C ALA A 98 2.75 8.90 4.54
N ALA A 99 2.33 7.92 3.74
CA ALA A 99 1.90 6.63 4.25
C ALA A 99 3.02 5.88 5.00
N SER A 100 4.22 5.83 4.41
CA SER A 100 5.41 5.26 5.06
C SER A 100 5.74 5.99 6.36
N ALA A 101 5.66 7.32 6.37
CA ALA A 101 5.88 8.12 7.57
C ALA A 101 4.90 7.75 8.69
N VAL A 102 3.60 7.56 8.42
CA VAL A 102 2.64 7.09 9.44
C VAL A 102 3.02 5.72 10.00
N PHE A 103 3.43 4.77 9.13
CA PHE A 103 3.87 3.45 9.57
C PHE A 103 5.13 3.52 10.46
N TYR A 104 6.13 4.32 10.07
CA TYR A 104 7.34 4.47 10.86
C TYR A 104 7.15 5.31 12.13
N ALA A 105 6.19 6.24 12.16
CA ALA A 105 5.75 6.89 13.38
C ALA A 105 5.20 5.85 14.36
N ALA A 106 4.34 4.93 13.89
CA ALA A 106 3.81 3.84 14.71
C ALA A 106 4.92 2.94 15.28
N ASN A 107 5.89 2.53 14.44
CA ASN A 107 7.07 1.79 14.90
C ASN A 107 7.86 2.58 15.95
N SER A 108 8.06 3.88 15.74
CA SER A 108 8.79 4.73 16.69
C SER A 108 8.06 4.88 18.02
N TYR A 109 6.72 4.97 17.99
CA TYR A 109 5.89 4.94 19.19
C TYR A 109 6.02 3.61 19.92
N PHE A 110 6.00 2.48 19.21
CA PHE A 110 6.20 1.16 19.79
C PHE A 110 7.56 1.03 20.48
N GLU A 111 8.65 1.39 19.79
CA GLU A 111 10.02 1.32 20.33
C GLU A 111 10.23 2.26 21.53
N SER A 112 9.54 3.40 21.55
CA SER A 112 9.52 4.33 22.69
C SER A 112 8.51 3.94 23.79
N LYS A 113 7.87 2.76 23.68
CA LYS A 113 6.91 2.19 24.64
C LYS A 113 5.58 2.94 24.76
N ASN A 114 5.27 3.81 23.80
CA ASN A 114 4.01 4.52 23.67
C ASN A 114 3.03 3.65 22.86
N TYR A 115 2.56 2.55 23.47
CA TYR A 115 1.84 1.50 22.76
C TYR A 115 0.45 1.93 22.28
N ASP A 116 -0.24 2.81 23.00
CA ASP A 116 -1.57 3.28 22.59
C ASP A 116 -1.48 4.17 21.35
N GLU A 117 -0.50 5.08 21.30
CA GLU A 117 -0.19 5.90 20.13
C GLU A 117 0.30 5.06 18.95
N ALA A 118 1.07 4.00 19.21
CA ALA A 118 1.48 3.05 18.17
C ALA A 118 0.27 2.38 17.53
N ILE A 119 -0.67 1.86 18.33
CA ILE A 119 -1.93 1.26 17.84
C ILE A 119 -2.71 2.25 16.99
N ILE A 120 -2.87 3.50 17.44
CA ILE A 120 -3.58 4.54 16.70
C ILE A 120 -2.93 4.79 15.33
N ASN A 121 -1.60 4.88 15.28
CA ASN A 121 -0.90 5.16 14.02
C ASN A 121 -0.87 3.95 13.07
N TYR A 122 -0.72 2.73 13.57
CA TYR A 122 -0.89 1.53 12.74
C TYR A 122 -2.31 1.45 12.18
N GLN A 123 -3.34 1.71 13.00
CA GLN A 123 -4.73 1.72 12.53
C GLN A 123 -4.96 2.82 11.49
N LYS A 124 -4.40 4.02 11.70
CA LYS A 124 -4.43 5.12 10.72
C LYS A 124 -3.79 4.69 9.38
N TYR A 125 -2.67 3.96 9.41
CA TYR A 125 -2.03 3.43 8.20
C TYR A 125 -2.96 2.48 7.44
N ILE A 126 -3.56 1.53 8.15
CA ILE A 126 -4.49 0.53 7.60
C ILE A 126 -5.71 1.20 6.99
N ASP A 127 -6.34 2.14 7.71
CA ASP A 127 -7.59 2.76 7.29
C ASP A 127 -7.41 3.73 6.11
N ARG A 128 -6.31 4.49 6.07
CA ARG A 128 -6.14 5.59 5.12
C ARG A 128 -5.22 5.31 3.95
N TYR A 129 -4.26 4.41 4.09
CA TYR A 129 -3.18 4.30 3.10
C TYR A 129 -3.01 2.91 2.51
N HIS A 130 -2.82 1.87 3.36
CA HIS A 130 -2.70 0.46 2.96
C HIS A 130 -2.00 0.24 1.59
N ILE A 131 -0.77 0.76 1.46
CA ILE A 131 -0.08 0.89 0.15
C ILE A 131 0.11 -0.47 -0.53
N ASP A 132 0.46 -1.47 0.27
CA ASP A 132 0.74 -2.83 -0.16
C ASP A 132 0.38 -3.84 0.93
N GLU A 133 0.14 -5.08 0.51
CA GLU A 133 -0.30 -6.17 1.40
C GLU A 133 0.74 -6.51 2.48
N ILE A 134 2.04 -6.43 2.15
CA ILE A 134 3.11 -6.76 3.08
C ILE A 134 3.13 -5.76 4.23
N THR A 135 3.24 -4.47 3.92
CA THR A 135 3.30 -3.41 4.93
C THR A 135 1.99 -3.32 5.73
N THR A 136 0.84 -3.58 5.08
CA THR A 136 -0.46 -3.61 5.78
C THR A 136 -0.54 -4.79 6.75
N SER A 137 -0.10 -5.98 6.35
CA SER A 137 0.01 -7.13 7.26
C SER A 137 0.95 -6.84 8.44
N SER A 138 2.07 -6.15 8.19
CA SER A 138 3.02 -5.75 9.24
C SER A 138 2.46 -4.71 10.18
N ALA A 139 1.59 -3.80 9.71
CA ALA A 139 0.90 -2.84 10.57
C ALA A 139 -0.09 -3.53 11.52
N ILE A 140 -0.86 -4.51 11.01
CA ILE A 140 -1.76 -5.32 11.84
C ILE A 140 -0.97 -6.12 12.88
N ALA A 141 0.15 -6.74 12.47
CA ALA A 141 1.06 -7.42 13.37
C ALA A 141 1.73 -6.47 14.39
N GLY A 142 1.96 -5.21 14.02
CA GLY A 142 2.42 -4.16 14.93
C GLY A 142 1.39 -3.85 16.03
N ILE A 143 0.10 -3.80 15.68
CA ILE A 143 -0.99 -3.71 16.66
C ILE A 143 -1.01 -4.95 17.57
N ALA A 144 -0.84 -6.14 16.99
CA ALA A 144 -0.75 -7.39 17.76
C ALA A 144 0.40 -7.35 18.77
N ALA A 145 1.58 -6.89 18.35
CA ALA A 145 2.74 -6.71 19.21
C ALA A 145 2.43 -5.73 20.35
N CYS A 146 1.74 -4.61 20.08
CA CYS A 146 1.33 -3.66 21.12
C CYS A 146 0.43 -4.32 22.18
N TYR A 147 -0.56 -5.12 21.76
CA TYR A 147 -1.40 -5.86 22.70
C TYR A 147 -0.61 -6.89 23.49
N GLU A 148 0.36 -7.54 22.87
CA GLU A 148 1.21 -8.53 23.54
C GLU A 148 2.04 -7.91 24.67
N VAL A 149 2.73 -6.79 24.44
CA VAL A 149 3.48 -6.10 25.51
C VAL A 149 2.55 -5.54 26.60
N LYS A 150 1.30 -5.22 26.26
CA LYS A 150 0.25 -4.86 27.23
C LYS A 150 -0.35 -6.06 27.96
N GLN A 151 0.13 -7.28 27.68
CA GLN A 151 -0.39 -8.55 28.23
C GLN A 151 -1.85 -8.85 27.89
N GLU A 152 -2.39 -8.19 26.87
CA GLU A 152 -3.72 -8.46 26.31
C GLU A 152 -3.62 -9.63 25.32
N PHE A 153 -3.14 -10.77 25.80
CA PHE A 153 -2.64 -11.88 24.98
C PHE A 153 -3.69 -12.42 24.00
N GLN A 154 -4.94 -12.58 24.41
CA GLN A 154 -6.00 -13.03 23.49
C GLN A 154 -6.15 -12.08 22.29
N LYS A 155 -6.21 -10.76 22.54
CA LYS A 155 -6.32 -9.75 21.47
C LYS A 155 -5.09 -9.74 20.57
N ALA A 156 -3.91 -9.91 21.15
CA ALA A 156 -2.66 -10.01 20.40
C ALA A 156 -2.70 -11.20 19.43
N ALA A 157 -3.10 -12.38 19.91
CA ALA A 157 -3.22 -13.57 19.07
C ALA A 157 -4.25 -13.39 17.95
N GLU A 158 -5.42 -12.84 18.27
CA GLU A 158 -6.46 -12.53 17.28
C GLU A 158 -5.96 -11.56 16.20
N LYS A 159 -5.21 -10.52 16.57
CA LYS A 159 -4.62 -9.58 15.61
C LYS A 159 -3.53 -10.20 14.74
N TYR A 160 -2.68 -11.07 15.29
CA TYR A 160 -1.75 -11.82 14.46
C TYR A 160 -2.48 -12.72 13.45
N LEU A 161 -3.54 -13.40 13.86
CA LEU A 161 -4.36 -14.22 12.96
C LEU A 161 -5.15 -13.39 11.94
N GLU A 162 -5.58 -12.18 12.28
CA GLU A 162 -6.19 -11.24 11.35
C GLU A 162 -5.24 -10.90 10.20
N ALA A 163 -3.97 -10.61 10.52
CA ALA A 163 -2.95 -10.34 9.50
C ALA A 163 -2.77 -11.53 8.53
N VAL A 164 -2.74 -12.75 9.08
CA VAL A 164 -2.63 -14.00 8.31
C VAL A 164 -3.89 -14.29 7.48
N GLY A 165 -5.07 -13.98 8.01
CA GLY A 165 -6.34 -14.20 7.33
C GLY A 165 -6.58 -13.24 6.17
N LEU A 166 -6.19 -11.97 6.33
CA LEU A 166 -6.33 -10.96 5.29
C LEU A 166 -5.27 -11.11 4.18
N TYR A 167 -4.04 -11.49 4.55
CA TYR A 167 -2.93 -11.60 3.62
C TYR A 167 -2.20 -12.94 3.78
N PRO A 168 -2.78 -14.05 3.30
CA PRO A 168 -2.16 -15.37 3.39
C PRO A 168 -0.98 -15.52 2.41
N GLY A 169 -0.05 -16.41 2.73
CA GLY A 169 1.14 -16.74 1.95
C GLY A 169 2.26 -15.71 2.04
N GLN A 170 2.11 -14.65 2.83
CA GLN A 170 3.12 -13.59 2.95
C GLN A 170 4.37 -14.10 3.69
N ALA A 171 5.52 -13.49 3.37
CA ALA A 171 6.81 -13.89 3.95
C ALA A 171 6.82 -13.84 5.50
N GLY A 172 6.01 -12.95 6.11
CA GLY A 172 5.87 -12.82 7.57
C GLY A 172 4.84 -13.76 8.22
N GLU A 173 4.06 -14.53 7.44
CA GLU A 173 3.01 -15.41 8.00
C GLU A 173 3.52 -16.39 9.07
N PRO A 174 4.69 -17.06 8.92
CA PRO A 174 5.21 -17.94 9.96
C PRO A 174 5.48 -17.23 11.29
N ASP A 175 5.95 -15.97 11.22
CA ASP A 175 6.23 -15.17 12.42
C ASP A 175 4.94 -14.73 13.10
N TYR A 176 3.90 -14.38 12.33
CA TYR A 176 2.58 -14.04 12.87
C TYR A 176 1.90 -15.26 13.50
N LEU A 177 1.95 -16.42 12.85
CA LEU A 177 1.43 -17.68 13.42
C LEU A 177 2.16 -18.07 14.71
N LEU A 178 3.50 -17.94 14.76
CA LEU A 178 4.26 -18.12 15.99
C LEU A 178 3.83 -17.11 17.08
N GLY A 179 3.65 -15.84 16.71
CA GLY A 179 3.14 -14.80 17.60
C GLY A 179 1.77 -15.17 18.17
N ALA A 180 0.85 -15.65 17.35
CA ALA A 180 -0.46 -16.12 17.77
C ALA A 180 -0.38 -17.32 18.73
N VAL A 181 0.41 -18.35 18.42
CA VAL A 181 0.62 -19.50 19.34
C VAL A 181 1.17 -19.03 20.67
N ARG A 182 2.22 -18.20 20.67
CA ARG A 182 2.84 -17.66 21.89
C ARG A 182 1.81 -16.93 22.76
N ASN A 183 0.97 -16.10 22.15
CA ASN A 183 -0.02 -15.33 22.87
C ASN A 183 -1.20 -16.19 23.36
N TYR A 184 -1.70 -17.15 22.58
CA TYR A 184 -2.71 -18.09 23.08
C TYR A 184 -2.19 -18.97 24.23
N VAL A 185 -0.91 -19.37 24.19
CA VAL A 185 -0.26 -20.05 25.31
C VAL A 185 -0.28 -19.17 26.56
N ASN A 186 0.13 -17.92 26.46
CA ASN A 186 0.11 -16.98 27.60
C ASN A 186 -1.32 -16.66 28.09
N ALA A 187 -2.32 -16.77 27.23
CA ALA A 187 -3.73 -16.63 27.57
C ALA A 187 -4.37 -17.90 28.18
N GLY A 188 -3.65 -19.04 28.20
CA GLY A 188 -4.20 -20.34 28.63
C GLY A 188 -5.18 -20.96 27.63
N MET A 189 -5.24 -20.46 26.40
CA MET A 189 -6.17 -20.86 25.34
C MET A 189 -5.60 -22.04 24.54
N ALA A 190 -5.61 -23.22 25.15
CA ALA A 190 -4.90 -24.38 24.61
C ALA A 190 -5.47 -24.92 23.28
N ALA A 191 -6.78 -24.84 23.08
CA ALA A 191 -7.41 -25.32 21.85
C ALA A 191 -7.00 -24.45 20.65
N GLU A 192 -7.04 -23.13 20.82
CA GLU A 192 -6.67 -22.12 19.83
C GLU A 192 -5.17 -22.15 19.54
N ALA A 193 -4.34 -22.32 20.58
CA ALA A 193 -2.90 -22.51 20.43
C ALA A 193 -2.58 -23.76 19.60
N GLN A 194 -3.23 -24.90 19.89
CA GLN A 194 -3.01 -26.14 19.14
C GLN A 194 -3.52 -26.02 17.69
N GLN A 195 -4.70 -25.43 17.47
CA GLN A 195 -5.22 -25.19 16.12
C GLN A 195 -4.27 -24.32 15.28
N THR A 196 -3.71 -23.27 15.88
CA THR A 196 -2.76 -22.40 15.18
C THR A 196 -1.44 -23.11 14.90
N LEU A 197 -0.97 -23.93 15.86
CA LEU A 197 0.22 -24.77 15.68
C LEU A 197 0.02 -25.80 14.56
N ASP A 198 -1.16 -26.42 14.45
CA ASP A 198 -1.45 -27.39 13.40
C ASP A 198 -1.35 -26.76 12.00
N LYS A 199 -1.79 -25.50 11.86
CA LYS A 199 -1.60 -24.73 10.62
C LYS A 199 -0.11 -24.50 10.33
N LEU A 200 0.65 -24.08 11.34
CA LEU A 200 2.09 -23.85 11.21
C LEU A 200 2.86 -25.14 10.88
N ASP A 201 2.47 -26.28 11.46
CA ASP A 201 3.03 -27.60 11.18
C ASP A 201 2.73 -28.06 9.75
N LYS A 202 1.52 -27.79 9.25
CA LYS A 202 1.11 -28.16 7.90
C LYS A 202 1.81 -27.33 6.83
N ASP A 203 1.80 -26.00 6.98
CA ASP A 203 2.17 -25.08 5.92
C ASP A 203 3.66 -24.66 6.01
N TYR A 204 4.28 -24.79 7.19
CA TYR A 204 5.64 -24.31 7.49
C TYR A 204 6.49 -25.32 8.28
N ALA A 205 6.31 -26.61 8.01
CA ALA A 205 7.05 -27.70 8.64
C ALA A 205 8.57 -27.49 8.60
N GLY A 206 9.24 -27.70 9.74
CA GLY A 206 10.70 -27.68 9.85
C GLY A 206 11.33 -26.29 9.92
N THR A 207 10.55 -25.21 9.81
CA THR A 207 11.00 -23.84 10.06
C THR A 207 11.36 -23.64 11.53
N ASN A 208 12.14 -22.59 11.82
CA ASN A 208 12.46 -22.24 13.21
C ASN A 208 11.19 -21.83 13.99
N GLN A 209 10.30 -21.10 13.34
CA GLN A 209 9.03 -20.63 13.90
C GLN A 209 8.18 -21.82 14.35
N GLN A 210 8.04 -22.84 13.50
CA GLN A 210 7.36 -24.08 13.84
C GLN A 210 7.95 -24.75 15.07
N ARG A 211 9.27 -24.96 15.11
CA ARG A 211 9.95 -25.59 16.26
C ARG A 211 9.74 -24.84 17.57
N VAL A 212 9.84 -23.50 17.53
CA VAL A 212 9.63 -22.65 18.71
C VAL A 212 8.17 -22.72 19.16
N ALA A 213 7.22 -22.64 18.23
CA ALA A 213 5.79 -22.74 18.54
C ALA A 213 5.44 -24.08 19.20
N THR A 214 5.99 -25.19 18.70
CA THR A 214 5.81 -26.52 19.31
C THR A 214 6.31 -26.54 20.75
N GLN A 215 7.50 -25.99 21.02
CA GLN A 215 8.06 -25.91 22.38
C GLN A 215 7.19 -25.07 23.32
N LEU A 216 6.63 -23.96 22.85
CA LEU A 216 5.73 -23.12 23.63
C LEU A 216 4.44 -23.87 23.96
N ALA A 217 3.82 -24.54 22.99
CA ALA A 217 2.57 -25.27 23.18
C ALA A 217 2.72 -26.48 24.13
N MET A 218 3.93 -27.08 24.24
CA MET A 218 4.18 -28.15 25.22
C MET A 218 3.99 -27.69 26.67
N LYS A 219 4.21 -26.42 26.98
CA LYS A 219 4.04 -25.88 28.34
C LYS A 219 2.61 -26.02 28.85
N LEU A 220 1.62 -25.86 27.98
CA LEU A 220 0.20 -26.00 28.31
C LEU A 220 -0.22 -27.43 28.63
N LYS A 221 0.56 -28.45 28.23
CA LYS A 221 0.24 -29.87 28.49
C LYS A 221 0.81 -30.37 29.82
N ILE A 222 1.62 -29.56 30.49
CA ILE A 222 2.34 -29.92 31.73
C ILE A 222 1.65 -29.33 32.96
N GLU A 223 0.77 -28.33 32.79
CA GLU A 223 -0.10 -27.75 33.82
C GLU A 223 -1.46 -28.45 33.87
#